data_AF-A0AA37LPG0-F1
#
_entry.id   AF-A0AA37LPG0-F1
#
_cell.length_a   1.000
_cell.length_b   1.000
_cell.length_c   1.000
_cell.angle_alpha   90.00
_cell.angle_beta   90.00
_cell.angle_gamma   90.00
#
_symmetry.space_group_name_H-M   'P 1'
#
loop_
_entity.id
_entity.type
_entity.pdbx_description
1 polymer ?
#
loop_
_entity_poly.entity_id
_entity_poly.type
_entity_poly.pdbx_seq_one_letter_code
_entity_poly.pdbx_strand_id
1 'polypeptide(L)'
;MASITSTAFRQAGRLCRHTTGPGIPSRGISSLSRVATAPAQRLSPQRRYVSETKRDNAQVNVETAIKLDKKDFIDVVPQSPDASNVMVSPMAEVLKQVTTMEEGQRPIYLDMQATTPVDPRVLDAMLPFYTGIYGNPHSRTHAYGWESEEAVETARQHIAKLIGADSKEIIFTSGATESNNMSIKGVARFFGRSGKKRHIVTSQTEHKVRLDPIISGGGQERGLRSGTLAPPLVAGFGEACRIAYEEMEYDSKRIKALSDRLLNGLLSLEHTTQNGDPEHFYPGCVNVSFAYVEGESLLMALKDIALSSGSACTSASLEPSYVLRALGNSDESAHSSIRFGIGRFTTEQEIDYVLKAVKERVDFLRELSPLWELVQEGVDLNTIQWSQH
;
A
#
# COMPACT_ATOMS: atom_id res chain seq x y z
N MET A 1 -31.94 -41.55 -47.38
CA MET A 1 -32.24 -41.33 -48.81
C MET A 1 -30.99 -40.69 -49.41
N ALA A 2 -30.12 -41.54 -49.99
CA ALA A 2 -29.85 -41.61 -51.45
C ALA A 2 -29.23 -40.30 -51.96
N SER A 3 -28.03 -40.23 -52.55
CA SER A 3 -27.14 -41.26 -53.13
C SER A 3 -25.85 -40.52 -53.58
N ILE A 4 -24.64 -41.07 -53.35
CA ILE A 4 -23.72 -41.66 -54.38
C ILE A 4 -22.95 -40.56 -55.19
N THR A 5 -21.63 -40.49 -55.38
CA THR A 5 -20.43 -41.34 -55.17
C THR A 5 -19.16 -40.51 -55.47
N SER A 6 -18.03 -40.76 -54.77
CA SER A 6 -16.73 -41.35 -55.22
C SER A 6 -15.92 -40.53 -56.23
N THR A 7 -14.58 -40.46 -56.22
CA THR A 7 -13.55 -41.52 -56.18
C THR A 7 -12.19 -40.78 -56.07
N ALA A 8 -11.33 -40.96 -55.06
CA ALA A 8 -10.28 -41.99 -54.89
C ALA A 8 -9.25 -42.12 -56.03
N PHE A 9 -7.95 -41.93 -55.71
CA PHE A 9 -6.75 -42.78 -55.96
C PHE A 9 -5.46 -41.90 -55.94
N ARG A 10 -4.49 -42.08 -55.03
CA ARG A 10 -3.42 -43.12 -54.86
C ARG A 10 -2.38 -43.19 -55.98
N GLN A 11 -1.11 -42.92 -55.63
CA GLN A 11 0.14 -43.71 -55.86
C GLN A 11 1.35 -42.80 -55.51
N ALA A 12 2.33 -43.11 -54.64
CA ALA A 12 3.19 -44.29 -54.43
C ALA A 12 4.40 -44.39 -55.41
N GLY A 13 5.57 -43.94 -54.96
CA GLY A 13 6.84 -44.69 -54.89
C GLY A 13 7.68 -44.97 -56.16
N ARG A 14 8.99 -44.69 -56.06
CA ARG A 14 10.18 -45.52 -56.41
C ARG A 14 11.46 -44.66 -56.22
N LEU A 15 12.41 -44.96 -55.33
CA LEU A 15 13.41 -46.06 -55.22
C LEU A 15 14.57 -46.00 -56.23
N CYS A 16 15.79 -45.83 -55.69
CA CYS A 16 17.09 -46.51 -55.95
C CYS A 16 18.28 -45.53 -55.81
N ARG A 17 19.52 -45.89 -55.47
CA ARG A 17 20.20 -46.80 -54.50
C ARG A 17 21.72 -46.69 -54.82
N HIS A 18 22.58 -46.57 -53.79
CA HIS A 18 24.01 -46.96 -53.68
C HIS A 18 25.10 -46.43 -54.63
N THR A 19 26.20 -45.95 -54.03
CA THR A 19 27.56 -46.55 -54.11
C THR A 19 28.45 -46.09 -52.95
N THR A 20 29.35 -46.98 -52.51
CA THR A 20 30.24 -46.90 -51.33
C THR A 20 31.72 -46.72 -51.71
N GLY A 21 32.41 -45.73 -51.08
CA GLY A 21 33.86 -45.65 -50.73
C GLY A 21 34.95 -45.74 -51.83
N PRO A 22 36.26 -45.69 -51.48
CA PRO A 22 36.98 -44.91 -50.44
C PRO A 22 38.23 -44.16 -51.02
N GLY A 23 38.96 -43.35 -50.22
CA GLY A 23 40.37 -43.00 -50.56
C GLY A 23 40.90 -41.65 -50.07
N ILE A 24 41.80 -41.69 -49.09
CA ILE A 24 42.79 -40.64 -48.76
C ILE A 24 44.08 -40.95 -49.57
N PRO A 25 44.84 -39.94 -50.03
CA PRO A 25 46.18 -39.79 -49.46
C PRO A 25 46.62 -38.34 -49.21
N SER A 26 47.47 -38.21 -48.20
CA SER A 26 48.25 -37.06 -47.74
C SER A 26 49.52 -36.79 -48.57
N ARG A 27 49.95 -35.52 -48.65
CA ARG A 27 51.34 -34.95 -48.51
C ARG A 27 51.32 -33.52 -49.09
N GLY A 28 51.61 -32.47 -48.33
CA GLY A 28 52.96 -31.99 -47.96
C GLY A 28 53.46 -31.02 -49.05
N ILE A 29 53.71 -29.73 -48.81
CA ILE A 29 54.99 -29.18 -48.31
C ILE A 29 54.85 -27.67 -47.98
N SER A 30 55.63 -27.29 -46.97
CA SER A 30 56.00 -26.01 -46.34
C SER A 30 56.02 -24.69 -47.13
N SER A 31 55.75 -23.56 -46.42
CA SER A 31 56.81 -22.60 -46.05
C SER A 31 56.35 -21.57 -45.01
N LEU A 32 57.32 -21.08 -44.24
CA LEU A 32 57.25 -20.32 -42.99
C LEU A 32 56.83 -18.86 -43.15
N SER A 33 56.18 -18.27 -42.13
CA SER A 33 56.60 -16.96 -41.59
C SER A 33 55.99 -16.61 -40.23
N ARG A 34 56.91 -16.36 -39.29
CA ARG A 34 56.91 -15.47 -38.11
C ARG A 34 55.75 -15.49 -37.11
N VAL A 35 56.10 -16.02 -35.94
CA VAL A 35 55.59 -15.69 -34.61
C VAL A 35 55.60 -14.18 -34.39
N ALA A 36 54.43 -13.62 -34.07
CA ALA A 36 54.27 -12.44 -33.23
C ALA A 36 53.17 -12.75 -32.21
N THR A 37 53.58 -13.03 -30.98
CA THR A 37 52.70 -13.21 -29.82
C THR A 37 52.08 -11.86 -29.44
N ALA A 38 50.88 -11.58 -29.94
CA ALA A 38 50.01 -10.56 -29.37
C ALA A 38 49.24 -11.18 -28.20
N PRO A 39 49.16 -10.54 -27.02
CA PRO A 39 48.35 -11.06 -25.93
C PRO A 39 46.87 -10.98 -26.35
N ALA A 40 46.19 -12.12 -26.34
CA ALA A 40 44.76 -12.21 -26.54
C ALA A 40 44.04 -11.41 -25.44
N GLN A 41 43.53 -10.23 -25.79
CA GLN A 41 42.53 -9.55 -24.97
C GLN A 41 41.26 -10.40 -25.01
N ARG A 42 41.08 -11.24 -23.99
CA ARG A 42 39.77 -11.80 -23.64
C ARG A 42 38.86 -10.65 -23.27
N LEU A 43 38.04 -10.20 -24.21
CA LEU A 43 36.88 -9.36 -23.92
C LEU A 43 35.83 -10.23 -23.23
N SER A 44 35.91 -10.34 -21.90
CA SER A 44 34.78 -10.79 -21.10
C SER A 44 33.75 -9.66 -21.07
N PRO A 45 32.46 -9.87 -21.42
CA PRO A 45 31.42 -8.93 -21.07
C PRO A 45 31.10 -9.16 -19.60
N GLN A 46 31.94 -8.67 -18.69
CA GLN A 46 31.52 -8.53 -17.30
C GLN A 46 30.41 -7.47 -17.28
N ARG A 47 29.15 -7.92 -17.14
CA ARG A 47 28.07 -7.05 -16.67
C ARG A 47 28.50 -6.51 -15.30
N ARG A 48 28.98 -5.27 -15.26
CA ARG A 48 29.16 -4.53 -14.01
C ARG A 48 27.77 -4.28 -13.43
N TYR A 49 27.38 -5.08 -12.44
CA TYR A 49 26.40 -4.62 -11.47
C TYR A 49 27.01 -3.44 -10.71
N VAL A 50 26.18 -2.44 -10.42
CA VAL A 50 26.55 -1.20 -9.73
C VAL A 50 27.35 -1.54 -8.47
N SER A 51 28.48 -0.85 -8.31
CA SER A 51 29.47 -1.02 -7.26
C SER A 51 28.86 -0.97 -5.86
N GLU A 52 29.33 -1.88 -5.00
CA GLU A 52 29.16 -1.82 -3.54
C GLU A 52 29.26 -0.37 -3.03
N THR A 53 28.22 0.10 -2.36
CA THR A 53 28.32 1.32 -1.55
C THR A 53 29.24 1.01 -0.37
N LYS A 54 30.42 1.64 -0.34
CA LYS A 54 31.31 1.62 0.83
C LYS A 54 30.51 2.09 2.06
N ARG A 55 30.60 1.34 3.16
CA ARG A 55 29.86 1.56 4.42
C ARG A 55 29.95 2.99 4.97
N ASP A 56 30.98 3.75 4.61
CA ASP A 56 31.29 5.04 5.23
C ASP A 56 30.71 6.27 4.50
N ASN A 57 30.08 6.13 3.33
CA ASN A 57 29.50 7.26 2.58
C ASN A 57 28.02 7.55 2.90
N ALA A 58 27.40 6.79 3.81
CA ALA A 58 26.03 7.04 4.27
C ALA A 58 26.04 7.55 5.72
N GLN A 59 26.81 8.61 6.01
CA GLN A 59 26.59 9.40 7.21
C GLN A 59 25.64 10.54 6.87
N VAL A 60 24.35 10.34 7.15
CA VAL A 60 23.40 11.45 7.26
C VAL A 60 23.79 12.22 8.49
N ASN A 61 24.51 13.32 8.30
CA ASN A 61 24.93 14.17 9.39
C ASN A 61 23.70 14.95 9.87
N VAL A 62 23.06 14.46 10.94
CA VAL A 62 21.75 14.92 11.46
C VAL A 62 21.73 16.43 11.71
N GLU A 63 22.86 17.01 12.12
CA GLU A 63 23.04 18.46 12.31
C GLU A 63 22.94 19.29 11.02
N THR A 64 23.23 18.68 9.86
CA THR A 64 23.21 19.35 8.56
C THR A 64 21.80 19.37 7.97
N ALA A 65 21.00 18.32 8.23
CA ALA A 65 19.59 18.26 7.86
C ALA A 65 18.75 19.25 8.69
N ILE A 66 19.01 19.35 10.00
CA ILE A 66 18.32 20.31 10.91
C ILE A 66 18.62 21.78 10.54
N LYS A 67 19.80 22.07 9.98
CA LYS A 67 20.18 23.43 9.55
C LYS A 67 19.54 23.86 8.24
N LEU A 68 19.19 22.94 7.35
CA LEU A 68 18.51 23.25 6.09
C LEU A 68 17.04 23.60 6.34
N ASP A 69 16.34 22.82 7.17
CA ASP A 69 14.94 23.13 7.55
C ASP A 69 14.79 24.45 8.32
N LYS A 70 15.78 24.82 9.14
CA LYS A 70 15.75 26.12 9.85
C LYS A 70 15.95 27.31 8.92
N LYS A 71 16.68 27.16 7.81
CA LYS A 71 16.94 28.28 6.89
C LYS A 71 15.69 28.65 6.10
N ASP A 72 14.94 27.64 5.67
CA ASP A 72 13.70 27.84 4.92
C ASP A 72 12.55 28.40 5.79
N PHE A 73 12.64 28.26 7.12
CA PHE A 73 11.67 28.80 8.08
C PHE A 73 11.94 30.25 8.51
N ILE A 74 13.18 30.75 8.39
CA ILE A 74 13.56 32.10 8.87
C ILE A 74 13.20 33.20 7.85
N ASP A 75 13.05 32.85 6.56
CA ASP A 75 12.85 33.84 5.48
C ASP A 75 11.38 34.33 5.32
N VAL A 76 10.44 33.92 6.19
CA VAL A 76 9.00 34.26 6.08
C VAL A 76 8.47 35.11 7.26
N VAL A 77 9.29 35.47 8.25
CA VAL A 77 8.86 36.26 9.41
C VAL A 77 9.61 37.60 9.48
N PRO A 78 8.92 38.77 9.59
CA PRO A 78 9.62 40.02 9.80
C PRO A 78 10.31 40.02 11.16
N GLN A 79 11.62 40.24 11.18
CA GLN A 79 12.41 40.31 12.39
C GLN A 79 12.11 41.59 13.18
N SER A 80 11.41 41.48 14.30
CA SER A 80 11.51 42.42 15.42
C SER A 80 12.60 41.92 16.39
N PRO A 81 13.53 42.78 16.86
CA PRO A 81 14.58 42.38 17.78
C PRO A 81 14.06 42.56 19.21
N ASP A 82 13.36 41.56 19.74
CA ASP A 82 13.26 41.26 21.18
C ASP A 82 12.29 40.09 21.39
N ALA A 83 12.84 38.87 21.49
CA ALA A 83 12.08 37.69 21.92
C ALA A 83 13.01 36.65 22.57
N SER A 84 13.63 37.01 23.69
CA SER A 84 14.34 36.08 24.58
C SER A 84 13.39 35.35 25.55
N ASN A 85 12.08 35.37 25.32
CA ASN A 85 11.09 34.58 26.06
C ASN A 85 9.92 34.21 25.13
N VAL A 86 10.13 33.29 24.20
CA VAL A 86 8.99 32.50 23.72
C VAL A 86 8.74 31.47 24.81
N MET A 87 7.79 31.78 25.69
CA MET A 87 7.25 30.80 26.63
C MET A 87 6.76 29.61 25.81
N VAL A 88 7.49 28.49 25.89
CA VAL A 88 6.95 27.19 25.50
C VAL A 88 5.69 27.01 26.33
N SER A 89 4.54 26.75 25.69
CA SER A 89 3.30 26.47 26.41
C SER A 89 3.60 25.44 27.50
N PRO A 90 3.12 25.62 28.75
CA PRO A 90 3.29 24.62 29.82
C PRO A 90 2.88 23.22 29.35
N MET A 91 1.87 23.15 28.47
CA MET A 91 1.41 21.91 27.85
C MET A 91 2.47 21.26 26.96
N ALA A 92 3.26 22.02 26.19
CA ALA A 92 4.31 21.47 25.33
C ALA A 92 5.50 20.93 26.14
N GLU A 93 5.84 21.54 27.28
CA GLU A 93 6.90 21.06 28.16
C GLU A 93 6.47 19.80 28.93
N VAL A 94 5.21 19.74 29.35
CA VAL A 94 4.63 18.57 30.02
C VAL A 94 4.44 17.40 29.05
N LEU A 95 3.95 17.66 27.82
CA LEU A 95 3.91 16.66 26.75
C LEU A 95 5.31 16.11 26.45
N LYS A 96 6.36 16.94 26.51
CA LYS A 96 7.74 16.47 26.33
C LYS A 96 8.17 15.44 27.38
N GLN A 97 7.70 15.56 28.62
CA GLN A 97 8.01 14.60 29.69
C GLN A 97 7.26 13.27 29.50
N VAL A 98 5.96 13.33 29.18
CA VAL A 98 5.11 12.15 28.87
C VAL A 98 5.63 11.42 27.62
N THR A 99 6.22 12.16 26.70
CA THR A 99 6.76 11.64 25.45
C THR A 99 8.24 11.21 25.57
N THR A 100 8.80 10.88 26.72
CA THR A 100 10.17 10.31 26.71
C THR A 100 10.08 8.79 26.48
N MET A 101 10.28 8.32 25.24
CA MET A 101 10.41 6.88 24.95
C MET A 101 11.79 6.41 25.44
N GLU A 102 11.87 5.22 26.03
CA GLU A 102 13.15 4.53 26.15
C GLU A 102 13.70 4.28 24.73
N GLU A 103 14.86 4.86 24.43
CA GLU A 103 15.52 4.70 23.12
C GLU A 103 15.65 3.21 22.76
N GLY A 104 14.90 2.75 21.74
CA GLY A 104 15.08 1.41 21.15
C GLY A 104 13.82 0.57 20.91
N GLN A 105 12.65 0.92 21.46
CA GLN A 105 11.40 0.18 21.19
C GLN A 105 10.59 0.80 20.05
N ARG A 106 10.20 -0.01 19.06
CA ARG A 106 9.31 0.41 17.97
C ARG A 106 7.87 0.57 18.51
N PRO A 107 7.11 1.56 18.01
CA PRO A 107 5.72 1.74 18.45
C PRO A 107 4.84 0.57 18.01
N ILE A 108 3.77 0.32 18.76
CA ILE A 108 2.73 -0.65 18.41
C ILE A 108 2.03 -0.16 17.14
N TYR A 109 1.87 -1.03 16.14
CA TYR A 109 1.26 -0.64 14.87
C TYR A 109 -0.24 -0.94 14.84
N LEU A 110 -1.06 0.10 15.00
CA LEU A 110 -2.52 0.05 14.88
C LEU A 110 -3.02 0.97 13.75
N ASP A 111 -2.32 1.00 12.62
CA ASP A 111 -2.72 1.76 11.43
C ASP A 111 -2.86 0.88 10.17
N MET A 112 -3.40 -0.33 10.36
CA MET A 112 -3.52 -1.36 9.31
C MET A 112 -4.38 -0.93 8.10
N GLN A 113 -5.23 0.09 8.23
CA GLN A 113 -5.98 0.63 7.09
C GLN A 113 -5.17 1.59 6.22
N ALA A 114 -4.08 2.19 6.75
CA ALA A 114 -3.18 2.98 5.93
C ALA A 114 -2.32 2.05 5.06
N THR A 115 -1.69 1.05 5.68
CA THR A 115 -1.02 -0.05 4.98
C THR A 115 -0.84 -1.24 5.91
N THR A 116 -0.51 -2.41 5.36
CA THR A 116 -0.27 -3.62 6.14
C THR A 116 1.16 -4.13 5.92
N PRO A 117 1.78 -4.75 6.94
CA PRO A 117 3.03 -5.46 6.74
C PRO A 117 2.81 -6.64 5.79
N VAL A 118 3.76 -6.86 4.88
CA VAL A 118 3.73 -8.00 3.95
C VAL A 118 3.86 -9.30 4.75
N ASP A 119 2.95 -10.26 4.51
CA ASP A 119 3.03 -11.59 5.12
C ASP A 119 4.34 -12.29 4.67
N PRO A 120 5.12 -12.92 5.57
CA PRO A 120 6.36 -13.58 5.19
C PRO A 120 6.22 -14.60 4.05
N ARG A 121 5.08 -15.29 3.95
CA ARG A 121 4.79 -16.24 2.87
C ARG A 121 4.59 -15.54 1.53
N VAL A 122 3.99 -14.35 1.55
CA VAL A 122 3.86 -13.49 0.37
C VAL A 122 5.24 -13.04 -0.08
N LEU A 123 6.08 -12.56 0.84
CA LEU A 123 7.43 -12.15 0.52
C LEU A 123 8.24 -13.31 -0.10
N ASP A 124 8.16 -14.51 0.49
CA ASP A 124 8.82 -15.70 -0.04
C ASP A 124 8.39 -16.02 -1.47
N ALA A 125 7.10 -15.94 -1.78
CA ALA A 125 6.58 -16.11 -3.14
C ALA A 125 7.07 -15.03 -4.13
N MET A 126 7.42 -13.83 -3.65
CA MET A 126 7.93 -12.74 -4.50
C MET A 126 9.42 -12.87 -4.81
N LEU A 127 10.23 -13.39 -3.88
CA LEU A 127 11.70 -13.41 -3.97
C LEU A 127 12.27 -14.07 -5.25
N PRO A 128 11.73 -15.20 -5.76
CA PRO A 128 12.23 -15.84 -6.97
C PRO A 128 12.22 -14.91 -8.19
N PHE A 129 11.24 -14.01 -8.29
CA PHE A 129 11.06 -13.12 -9.44
C PHE A 129 12.06 -11.95 -9.46
N TYR A 130 12.71 -11.66 -8.34
CA TYR A 130 13.75 -10.63 -8.28
C TYR A 130 15.13 -11.12 -8.74
N THR A 131 15.36 -12.43 -8.73
CA THR A 131 16.70 -13.01 -8.94
C THR A 131 16.74 -14.03 -10.07
N GLY A 132 15.85 -15.04 -10.04
CA GLY A 132 15.82 -16.15 -10.98
C GLY A 132 14.83 -15.95 -12.13
N ILE A 133 13.59 -15.55 -11.83
CA ILE A 133 12.47 -15.49 -12.77
C ILE A 133 12.10 -14.02 -13.06
N TYR A 134 13.05 -13.29 -13.66
CA TYR A 134 12.93 -11.83 -13.89
C TYR A 134 12.43 -11.47 -15.30
N GLY A 135 11.96 -12.46 -16.08
CA GLY A 135 11.57 -12.24 -17.46
C GLY A 135 10.32 -11.36 -17.60
N ASN A 136 10.20 -10.68 -18.73
CA ASN A 136 8.98 -9.94 -19.05
C ASN A 136 7.88 -10.94 -19.47
N PRO A 137 6.70 -10.95 -18.81
CA PRO A 137 5.62 -11.89 -19.13
C PRO A 137 5.03 -11.69 -20.54
N HIS A 138 5.34 -10.57 -21.22
CA HIS A 138 4.94 -10.36 -22.61
C HIS A 138 5.93 -10.94 -23.63
N SER A 139 7.08 -11.45 -23.20
CA SER A 139 8.07 -12.07 -24.08
C SER A 139 7.67 -13.49 -24.46
N ARG A 140 7.08 -13.67 -25.64
CA ARG A 140 6.54 -14.98 -26.08
C ARG A 140 7.58 -15.95 -26.66
N THR A 141 8.82 -15.53 -26.87
CA THR A 141 9.82 -16.28 -27.66
C THR A 141 10.80 -17.11 -26.83
N HIS A 142 10.82 -16.96 -25.50
CA HIS A 142 11.84 -17.59 -24.66
C HIS A 142 11.29 -17.99 -23.27
N ALA A 143 11.93 -18.98 -22.65
CA ALA A 143 11.53 -19.56 -21.36
C ALA A 143 11.28 -18.51 -20.25
N TYR A 144 12.17 -17.51 -20.11
CA TYR A 144 12.01 -16.48 -19.08
C TYR A 144 10.67 -15.71 -19.16
N GLY A 145 10.08 -15.58 -20.35
CA GLY A 145 8.79 -14.92 -20.50
C GLY A 145 7.63 -15.84 -20.15
N TRP A 146 7.73 -17.12 -20.54
CA TRP A 146 6.74 -18.15 -20.22
C TRP A 146 6.63 -18.40 -18.71
N GLU A 147 7.77 -18.49 -18.01
CA GLU A 147 7.81 -18.66 -16.54
C GLU A 147 7.15 -17.47 -15.82
N SER A 148 7.44 -16.24 -16.25
CA SER A 148 6.80 -15.05 -15.69
C SER A 148 5.31 -14.95 -16.04
N GLU A 149 4.91 -15.38 -17.23
CA GLU A 149 3.50 -15.41 -17.67
C GLU A 149 2.68 -16.41 -16.85
N GLU A 150 3.23 -17.61 -16.60
CA GLU A 150 2.60 -18.63 -15.75
C GLU A 150 2.34 -18.12 -14.34
N ALA A 151 3.29 -17.41 -13.75
CA ALA A 151 3.13 -16.81 -12.43
C ALA A 151 2.02 -15.73 -12.40
N VAL A 152 1.95 -14.90 -13.45
CA VAL A 152 0.89 -13.88 -13.60
C VAL A 152 -0.48 -14.53 -13.68
N GLU A 153 -0.63 -15.60 -14.48
CA GLU A 153 -1.92 -16.28 -14.64
C GLU A 153 -2.32 -17.06 -13.39
N THR A 154 -1.37 -17.65 -12.67
CA THR A 154 -1.61 -18.28 -11.36
C THR A 154 -2.12 -17.25 -10.34
N ALA A 155 -1.46 -16.10 -10.24
CA ALA A 155 -1.92 -15.01 -9.38
C ALA A 155 -3.34 -14.54 -9.75
N ARG A 156 -3.63 -14.43 -11.05
CA ARG A 156 -4.94 -14.07 -11.57
C ARG A 156 -6.03 -15.06 -11.11
N GLN A 157 -5.72 -16.35 -11.10
CA GLN A 157 -6.63 -17.40 -10.61
C GLN A 157 -6.88 -17.29 -9.10
N HIS A 158 -5.83 -17.04 -8.29
CA HIS A 158 -6.00 -16.86 -6.84
C HIS A 158 -6.91 -15.67 -6.50
N ILE A 159 -6.71 -14.53 -7.19
CA ILE A 159 -7.54 -13.33 -7.02
C ILE A 159 -8.98 -13.63 -7.43
N ALA A 160 -9.18 -14.25 -8.59
CA ALA A 160 -10.50 -14.59 -9.11
C ALA A 160 -11.26 -15.53 -8.16
N LYS A 161 -10.58 -16.54 -7.62
CA LYS A 161 -11.15 -17.47 -6.64
C LYS A 161 -11.59 -16.76 -5.35
N LEU A 162 -10.81 -15.79 -4.87
CA LEU A 162 -11.14 -15.05 -3.65
C LEU A 162 -12.45 -14.26 -3.78
N ILE A 163 -12.68 -13.63 -4.94
CA ILE A 163 -13.85 -12.76 -5.15
C ILE A 163 -15.00 -13.44 -5.92
N GLY A 164 -14.83 -14.70 -6.33
CA GLY A 164 -15.83 -15.44 -7.10
C GLY A 164 -15.99 -14.96 -8.56
N ALA A 165 -14.92 -14.47 -9.18
CA ALA A 165 -14.90 -14.00 -10.57
C ALA A 165 -14.24 -15.03 -11.52
N ASP A 166 -14.35 -14.81 -12.83
CA ASP A 166 -13.50 -15.50 -13.81
C ASP A 166 -12.11 -14.84 -13.82
N SER A 167 -11.03 -15.62 -13.99
CA SER A 167 -9.68 -15.05 -14.10
C SER A 167 -9.59 -14.05 -15.25
N LYS A 168 -10.41 -14.20 -16.29
CA LYS A 168 -10.51 -13.27 -17.40
C LYS A 168 -11.06 -11.89 -17.04
N GLU A 169 -11.71 -11.75 -15.91
CA GLU A 169 -12.26 -10.48 -15.47
C GLU A 169 -11.25 -9.67 -14.65
N ILE A 170 -10.17 -10.31 -14.20
CA ILE A 170 -9.13 -9.66 -13.41
C ILE A 170 -8.20 -8.86 -14.32
N ILE A 171 -8.02 -7.58 -14.00
CA ILE A 171 -7.13 -6.64 -14.67
C ILE A 171 -6.16 -6.08 -13.65
N PHE A 172 -4.86 -6.25 -13.88
CA PHE A 172 -3.82 -5.69 -13.01
C PHE A 172 -3.62 -4.20 -13.27
N THR A 173 -3.56 -3.44 -12.19
CA THR A 173 -3.24 -2.01 -12.16
C THR A 173 -2.13 -1.76 -11.14
N SER A 174 -1.66 -0.52 -10.98
CA SER A 174 -0.70 -0.14 -9.93
C SER A 174 -1.31 -0.06 -8.52
N GLY A 175 -2.64 -0.10 -8.38
CA GLY A 175 -3.31 -0.04 -7.09
C GLY A 175 -4.79 0.34 -7.18
N ALA A 176 -5.44 0.44 -6.02
CA ALA A 176 -6.86 0.77 -5.91
C ALA A 176 -7.20 2.15 -6.52
N THR A 177 -6.32 3.15 -6.37
CA THR A 177 -6.52 4.47 -6.97
C THR A 177 -6.56 4.42 -8.49
N GLU A 178 -5.65 3.70 -9.15
CA GLU A 178 -5.70 3.51 -10.62
C GLU A 178 -6.97 2.74 -11.01
N SER A 179 -7.33 1.71 -10.25
CA SER A 179 -8.52 0.89 -10.50
C SER A 179 -9.82 1.70 -10.43
N ASN A 180 -10.02 2.50 -9.39
CA ASN A 180 -11.21 3.37 -9.25
C ASN A 180 -11.28 4.38 -10.40
N ASN A 181 -10.14 4.99 -10.75
CA ASN A 181 -10.05 5.92 -11.87
C ASN A 181 -10.39 5.24 -13.20
N MET A 182 -9.82 4.06 -13.46
CA MET A 182 -10.05 3.28 -14.68
C MET A 182 -11.53 2.89 -14.80
N SER A 183 -12.14 2.39 -13.73
CA SER A 183 -13.55 1.99 -13.72
C SER A 183 -14.49 3.17 -13.94
N ILE A 184 -14.39 4.23 -13.12
CA ILE A 184 -15.31 5.37 -13.20
C ILE A 184 -15.16 6.09 -14.54
N LYS A 185 -13.93 6.44 -14.95
CA LYS A 185 -13.70 7.19 -16.20
C LYS A 185 -13.91 6.34 -17.44
N GLY A 186 -13.51 5.07 -17.38
CA GLY A 186 -13.68 4.13 -18.47
C GLY A 186 -15.15 3.99 -18.82
N VAL A 187 -15.98 3.70 -17.81
CA VAL A 187 -17.45 3.62 -17.96
C VAL A 187 -18.04 4.95 -18.42
N ALA A 188 -17.67 6.07 -17.78
CA ALA A 188 -18.16 7.40 -18.13
C ALA A 188 -17.92 7.75 -19.60
N ARG A 189 -16.70 7.53 -20.09
CA ARG A 189 -16.32 7.87 -21.47
C ARG A 189 -16.91 6.90 -22.49
N PHE A 190 -16.96 5.61 -22.15
CA PHE A 190 -17.51 4.59 -23.05
C PHE A 190 -19.01 4.83 -23.31
N PHE A 191 -19.81 4.99 -22.26
CA PHE A 191 -21.24 5.26 -22.40
C PHE A 191 -21.54 6.71 -22.81
N GLY A 192 -20.73 7.67 -22.35
CA GLY A 192 -20.84 9.08 -22.72
C GLY A 192 -20.73 9.32 -24.22
N ARG A 193 -19.81 8.62 -24.91
CA ARG A 193 -19.71 8.64 -26.39
C ARG A 193 -20.96 8.14 -27.10
N SER A 194 -21.70 7.24 -26.47
CA SER A 194 -22.95 6.67 -27.01
C SER A 194 -24.20 7.50 -26.67
N GLY A 195 -24.05 8.60 -25.92
CA GLY A 195 -25.17 9.46 -25.48
C GLY A 195 -26.08 8.84 -24.42
N LYS A 196 -25.79 7.63 -23.92
CA LYS A 196 -26.57 6.90 -22.90
C LYS A 196 -25.88 7.01 -21.52
N LYS A 197 -26.66 7.00 -20.43
CA LYS A 197 -26.17 6.95 -19.03
C LYS A 197 -25.11 8.02 -18.69
N ARG A 198 -25.47 9.29 -18.84
CA ARG A 198 -24.57 10.46 -18.59
C ARG A 198 -24.46 10.89 -17.12
N HIS A 199 -25.15 10.21 -16.21
CA HIS A 199 -25.20 10.57 -14.80
C HIS A 199 -24.52 9.47 -13.97
N ILE A 200 -23.54 9.86 -13.15
CA ILE A 200 -22.84 8.99 -12.22
C ILE A 200 -23.24 9.44 -10.82
N VAL A 201 -23.77 8.51 -10.04
CA VAL A 201 -24.10 8.72 -8.63
C VAL A 201 -22.98 8.09 -7.80
N THR A 202 -22.40 8.85 -6.88
CA THR A 202 -21.38 8.40 -5.92
C THR A 202 -21.79 8.83 -4.51
N SER A 203 -21.38 8.09 -3.49
CA SER A 203 -21.54 8.53 -2.09
C SER A 203 -20.51 9.64 -1.77
N GLN A 204 -20.86 10.50 -0.80
CA GLN A 204 -19.95 11.53 -0.26
C GLN A 204 -18.80 10.92 0.54
N THR A 205 -18.94 9.67 1.01
CA THR A 205 -17.95 8.94 1.81
C THR A 205 -16.94 8.15 0.96
N GLU A 206 -17.13 8.10 -0.36
CA GLU A 206 -16.24 7.35 -1.25
C GLU A 206 -14.83 7.94 -1.30
N HIS A 207 -13.87 7.06 -1.54
CA HIS A 207 -12.46 7.43 -1.59
C HIS A 207 -12.19 8.52 -2.63
N LYS A 208 -11.29 9.47 -2.34
CA LYS A 208 -11.00 10.61 -3.24
C LYS A 208 -10.39 10.15 -4.57
N VAL A 209 -11.17 10.23 -5.64
CA VAL A 209 -10.76 9.88 -7.01
C VAL A 209 -10.63 11.15 -7.86
N ARG A 210 -9.41 11.50 -8.34
CA ARG A 210 -9.16 12.64 -9.24
C ARG A 210 -9.44 12.28 -10.71
N LEU A 211 -10.26 13.06 -11.42
CA LEU A 211 -10.87 12.65 -12.70
C LEU A 211 -10.08 12.95 -14.02
N ASP A 212 -8.87 12.39 -14.26
CA ASP A 212 -8.15 12.48 -15.58
C ASP A 212 -7.85 11.14 -16.36
N PRO A 213 -7.81 11.08 -17.72
CA PRO A 213 -7.35 9.89 -18.48
C PRO A 213 -5.86 9.62 -18.25
N ILE A 214 -5.36 8.38 -18.16
CA ILE A 214 -3.95 8.21 -17.71
C ILE A 214 -3.02 7.37 -18.61
N ILE A 215 -3.36 6.17 -19.12
CA ILE A 215 -2.32 5.31 -19.75
C ILE A 215 -2.69 4.81 -21.15
N SER A 216 -1.96 5.29 -22.17
CA SER A 216 -1.96 4.81 -23.56
C SER A 216 -0.74 3.90 -23.80
N GLY A 217 -0.86 2.88 -24.66
CA GLY A 217 0.28 2.00 -24.96
C GLY A 217 -0.08 0.75 -25.78
N GLY A 218 0.75 -0.30 -25.64
CA GLY A 218 0.75 -1.50 -26.49
C GLY A 218 -0.42 -2.48 -26.29
N GLY A 219 -1.46 -2.12 -25.53
CA GLY A 219 -2.67 -2.93 -25.40
C GLY A 219 -2.54 -4.14 -24.47
N GLN A 220 -1.63 -4.10 -23.49
CA GLN A 220 -1.59 -5.08 -22.39
C GLN A 220 -2.92 -5.13 -21.61
N GLU A 221 -3.08 -6.16 -20.78
CA GLU A 221 -4.30 -6.41 -19.99
C GLU A 221 -5.58 -6.26 -20.84
N ARG A 222 -5.62 -6.97 -21.96
CA ARG A 222 -6.76 -7.01 -22.92
C ARG A 222 -7.14 -5.63 -23.49
N GLY A 223 -6.16 -4.73 -23.60
CA GLY A 223 -6.38 -3.37 -24.08
C GLY A 223 -6.97 -2.41 -23.06
N LEU A 224 -7.19 -2.86 -21.81
CA LEU A 224 -7.76 -2.04 -20.74
C LEU A 224 -6.69 -1.29 -19.95
N ARG A 225 -5.48 -1.87 -19.80
CA ARG A 225 -4.39 -1.26 -19.04
C ARG A 225 -3.03 -1.57 -19.70
N SER A 226 -2.48 -0.59 -20.41
CA SER A 226 -1.17 -0.73 -21.05
C SER A 226 -0.01 -0.65 -20.05
N GLY A 227 1.13 -1.25 -20.41
CA GLY A 227 2.34 -1.25 -19.60
C GLY A 227 2.77 -2.66 -19.18
N THR A 228 4.06 -2.83 -18.92
CA THR A 228 4.64 -4.10 -18.49
C THR A 228 4.09 -4.48 -17.12
N LEU A 229 3.61 -5.71 -16.98
CA LEU A 229 3.26 -6.27 -15.67
C LEU A 229 4.53 -6.44 -14.83
N ALA A 230 4.42 -6.29 -13.51
CA ALA A 230 5.51 -6.53 -12.57
C ALA A 230 5.34 -7.91 -11.94
N PRO A 231 6.00 -8.98 -12.45
CA PRO A 231 5.79 -10.34 -11.96
C PRO A 231 5.96 -10.50 -10.45
N PRO A 232 6.96 -9.88 -9.77
CA PRO A 232 7.07 -9.99 -8.32
C PRO A 232 5.84 -9.45 -7.59
N LEU A 233 5.32 -8.29 -7.99
CA LEU A 233 4.16 -7.67 -7.32
C LEU A 233 2.87 -8.43 -7.60
N VAL A 234 2.71 -8.93 -8.83
CA VAL A 234 1.55 -9.74 -9.22
C VAL A 234 1.54 -11.07 -8.47
N ALA A 235 2.68 -11.77 -8.44
CA ALA A 235 2.80 -13.03 -7.71
C ALA A 235 2.53 -12.83 -6.22
N GLY A 236 3.09 -11.78 -5.61
CA GLY A 236 2.83 -11.43 -4.22
C GLY A 236 1.35 -11.13 -3.94
N PHE A 237 0.69 -10.37 -4.82
CA PHE A 237 -0.73 -10.09 -4.65
C PHE A 237 -1.60 -11.35 -4.79
N GLY A 238 -1.28 -12.21 -5.76
CA GLY A 238 -1.94 -13.51 -5.92
C GLY A 238 -1.78 -14.42 -4.70
N GLU A 239 -0.57 -14.47 -4.13
CA GLU A 239 -0.30 -15.25 -2.91
C GLU A 239 -1.03 -14.66 -1.70
N ALA A 240 -1.06 -13.33 -1.57
CA ALA A 240 -1.83 -12.67 -0.52
C ALA A 240 -3.33 -13.02 -0.62
N CYS A 241 -3.90 -13.06 -1.83
CA CYS A 241 -5.27 -13.46 -2.06
C CYS A 241 -5.52 -14.94 -1.74
N ARG A 242 -4.57 -15.84 -2.06
CA ARG A 242 -4.66 -17.26 -1.72
C ARG A 242 -4.69 -17.46 -0.20
N ILE A 243 -3.76 -16.83 0.51
CA ILE A 243 -3.68 -16.89 1.97
C ILE A 243 -4.94 -16.28 2.60
N ALA A 244 -5.39 -15.13 2.09
CA ALA A 244 -6.62 -14.51 2.56
C ALA A 244 -7.81 -15.48 2.38
N TYR A 245 -7.94 -16.15 1.24
CA TYR A 245 -9.02 -17.12 1.02
C TYR A 245 -9.02 -18.26 2.05
N GLU A 246 -7.84 -18.75 2.44
CA GLU A 246 -7.69 -19.85 3.40
C GLU A 246 -7.90 -19.42 4.85
N GLU A 247 -7.43 -18.22 5.22
CA GLU A 247 -7.38 -17.76 6.60
C GLU A 247 -8.47 -16.75 6.98
N MET A 248 -9.27 -16.27 6.02
CA MET A 248 -10.26 -15.21 6.24
C MET A 248 -11.22 -15.55 7.39
N GLU A 249 -11.68 -16.78 7.51
CA GLU A 249 -12.60 -17.17 8.59
C GLU A 249 -11.93 -17.09 9.96
N TYR A 250 -10.70 -17.59 10.07
CA TYR A 250 -9.91 -17.53 11.30
C TYR A 250 -9.59 -16.08 11.68
N ASP A 251 -9.03 -15.32 10.73
CA ASP A 251 -8.67 -13.92 10.93
C ASP A 251 -9.88 -13.08 11.30
N SER A 252 -11.04 -13.29 10.66
CA SER A 252 -12.27 -12.56 10.96
C SER A 252 -12.73 -12.79 12.40
N LYS A 253 -12.72 -14.04 12.89
CA LYS A 253 -13.10 -14.36 14.28
C LYS A 253 -12.13 -13.72 15.28
N ARG A 254 -10.83 -13.82 15.02
CA ARG A 254 -9.79 -13.28 15.90
C ARG A 254 -9.80 -11.76 15.94
N ILE A 255 -9.86 -11.11 14.78
CA ILE A 255 -9.95 -9.65 14.67
C ILE A 255 -11.24 -9.14 15.32
N LYS A 256 -12.37 -9.85 15.18
CA LYS A 256 -13.61 -9.50 15.88
C LYS A 256 -13.44 -9.54 17.41
N ALA A 257 -12.83 -10.59 17.96
CA ALA A 257 -12.60 -10.67 19.40
C ALA A 257 -11.70 -9.53 19.93
N LEU A 258 -10.63 -9.19 19.19
CA LEU A 258 -9.76 -8.05 19.52
C LEU A 258 -10.48 -6.71 19.40
N SER A 259 -11.29 -6.55 18.36
CA SER A 259 -12.11 -5.37 18.11
C SER A 259 -13.12 -5.14 19.23
N ASP A 260 -13.84 -6.18 19.64
CA ASP A 260 -14.83 -6.10 20.72
C ASP A 260 -14.16 -5.77 22.05
N ARG A 261 -12.98 -6.35 22.32
CA ARG A 261 -12.19 -6.02 23.51
C ARG A 261 -11.76 -4.54 23.52
N LEU A 262 -11.20 -4.06 22.40
CA LEU A 262 -10.76 -2.67 22.25
C LEU A 262 -11.96 -1.71 22.37
N LEU A 263 -13.02 -1.96 21.62
CA LEU A 263 -14.20 -1.10 21.56
C LEU A 263 -14.90 -1.01 22.93
N ASN A 264 -15.13 -2.13 23.61
CA ASN A 264 -15.73 -2.13 24.94
C ASN A 264 -14.86 -1.38 25.97
N GLY A 265 -13.54 -1.54 25.87
CA GLY A 265 -12.61 -0.82 26.75
C GLY A 265 -12.61 0.68 26.49
N LEU A 266 -12.60 1.12 25.23
CA LEU A 266 -12.64 2.54 24.86
C LEU A 266 -13.98 3.19 25.22
N LEU A 267 -15.11 2.53 24.93
CA LEU A 267 -16.45 3.03 25.25
C LEU A 267 -16.75 3.08 26.76
N SER A 268 -15.92 2.44 27.59
CA SER A 268 -16.03 2.58 29.05
C SER A 268 -15.54 3.94 29.58
N LEU A 269 -14.83 4.72 28.74
CA LEU A 269 -14.39 6.07 29.07
C LEU A 269 -15.57 7.05 28.93
N GLU A 270 -15.65 8.02 29.84
CA GLU A 270 -16.70 9.04 29.80
C GLU A 270 -16.66 9.81 28.49
N HIS A 271 -17.82 10.26 28.00
CA HIS A 271 -17.96 11.07 26.78
C HIS A 271 -17.16 10.56 25.58
N THR A 272 -17.21 9.24 25.36
CA THR A 272 -16.54 8.56 24.26
C THR A 272 -17.60 7.89 23.37
N THR A 273 -17.52 8.09 22.06
CA THR A 273 -18.53 7.61 21.11
C THR A 273 -17.89 6.88 19.94
N GLN A 274 -18.52 5.78 19.50
CA GLN A 274 -18.13 5.09 18.28
C GLN A 274 -18.62 5.85 17.06
N ASN A 275 -17.75 6.02 16.06
CA ASN A 275 -18.11 6.60 14.77
C ASN A 275 -18.51 5.49 13.79
N GLY A 276 -19.75 5.57 13.27
CA GLY A 276 -20.32 4.59 12.35
C GLY A 276 -21.46 3.78 12.97
N ASP A 277 -21.96 2.79 12.24
CA ASP A 277 -23.03 1.89 12.71
C ASP A 277 -22.44 0.86 13.70
N PRO A 278 -22.99 0.72 14.92
CA PRO A 278 -22.52 -0.26 15.91
C PRO A 278 -22.71 -1.72 15.51
N GLU A 279 -23.68 -2.02 14.63
CA GLU A 279 -23.98 -3.37 14.16
C GLU A 279 -23.31 -3.67 12.81
N HIS A 280 -23.21 -2.67 11.93
CA HIS A 280 -22.74 -2.84 10.55
C HIS A 280 -21.40 -2.14 10.29
N PHE A 281 -20.31 -2.71 10.82
CA PHE A 281 -18.96 -2.21 10.57
C PHE A 281 -17.92 -3.34 10.40
N TYR A 282 -16.79 -3.02 9.77
CA TYR A 282 -15.66 -3.95 9.66
C TYR A 282 -14.87 -3.99 10.98
N PRO A 283 -14.74 -5.15 11.65
CA PRO A 283 -14.13 -5.21 12.98
C PRO A 283 -12.68 -4.75 13.05
N GLY A 284 -11.91 -4.88 11.97
CA GLY A 284 -10.52 -4.44 11.95
C GLY A 284 -10.33 -2.92 11.92
N CYS A 285 -11.40 -2.13 11.78
CA CYS A 285 -11.38 -0.67 11.73
C CYS A 285 -12.29 -0.11 12.83
N VAL A 286 -11.71 0.19 13.99
CA VAL A 286 -12.42 0.81 15.12
C VAL A 286 -12.19 2.31 15.06
N ASN A 287 -13.25 3.10 14.99
CA ASN A 287 -13.16 4.56 14.95
C ASN A 287 -13.97 5.16 16.10
N VAL A 288 -13.33 5.96 16.93
CA VAL A 288 -13.90 6.47 18.19
C VAL A 288 -13.56 7.95 18.35
N SER A 289 -14.53 8.75 18.79
CA SER A 289 -14.37 10.15 19.18
C SER A 289 -14.22 10.28 20.69
N PHE A 290 -13.23 11.05 21.15
CA PHE A 290 -13.03 11.38 22.56
C PHE A 290 -13.40 12.84 22.81
N ALA A 291 -14.61 13.10 23.35
CA ALA A 291 -15.01 14.48 23.58
C ALA A 291 -14.06 15.19 24.56
N TYR A 292 -13.93 16.51 24.36
CA TYR A 292 -13.13 17.44 25.17
C TYR A 292 -11.61 17.23 25.10
N VAL A 293 -11.16 16.42 24.14
CA VAL A 293 -9.74 16.19 23.85
C VAL A 293 -9.45 16.59 22.41
N GLU A 294 -8.38 17.33 22.20
CA GLU A 294 -7.90 17.64 20.84
C GLU A 294 -7.14 16.44 20.26
N GLY A 295 -7.52 15.97 19.07
CA GLY A 295 -6.94 14.73 18.51
C GLY A 295 -5.46 14.82 18.14
N GLU A 296 -4.95 16.00 17.77
CA GLU A 296 -3.50 16.18 17.53
C GLU A 296 -2.71 16.01 18.83
N SER A 297 -3.17 16.66 19.91
CA SER A 297 -2.61 16.52 21.25
C SER A 297 -2.66 15.06 21.73
N LEU A 298 -3.75 14.34 21.43
CA LEU A 298 -3.89 12.91 21.75
C LEU A 298 -2.92 12.03 20.93
N LEU A 299 -2.76 12.27 19.64
CA LEU A 299 -1.78 11.55 18.80
C LEU A 299 -0.34 11.80 19.27
N MET A 300 -0.02 13.04 19.66
CA MET A 300 1.29 13.37 20.23
C MET A 300 1.53 12.66 21.57
N ALA A 301 0.49 12.55 22.40
CA ALA A 301 0.56 11.84 23.68
C ALA A 301 0.67 10.31 23.52
N LEU A 302 0.12 9.74 22.44
CA LEU A 302 0.12 8.31 22.11
C LEU A 302 1.22 7.92 21.12
N LYS A 303 2.38 8.58 21.16
CA LYS A 303 3.43 8.38 20.15
C LYS A 303 4.10 6.99 20.15
N ASP A 304 3.88 6.22 21.20
CA ASP A 304 4.26 4.81 21.33
C ASP A 304 3.29 3.87 20.59
N ILE A 305 2.23 4.41 20.01
CA ILE A 305 1.21 3.69 19.22
C ILE A 305 1.02 4.43 17.88
N ALA A 306 1.27 3.74 16.77
CA ALA A 306 1.00 4.29 15.45
C ALA A 306 -0.51 4.22 15.16
N LEU A 307 -1.13 5.41 15.08
CA LEU A 307 -2.58 5.63 14.91
C LEU A 307 -2.83 6.70 13.85
N SER A 308 -4.10 6.88 13.48
CA SER A 308 -4.53 7.92 12.53
C SER A 308 -5.79 8.62 13.02
N SER A 309 -5.86 9.94 12.94
CA SER A 309 -7.08 10.74 13.23
C SER A 309 -7.94 11.02 12.00
N GLY A 310 -7.39 10.85 10.80
CA GLY A 310 -8.02 11.21 9.53
C GLY A 310 -8.61 10.02 8.75
N SER A 311 -9.09 10.32 7.54
CA SER A 311 -9.37 9.27 6.55
C SER A 311 -8.06 8.56 6.14
N ALA A 312 -8.12 7.29 5.76
CA ALA A 312 -6.94 6.41 5.58
C ALA A 312 -5.82 6.95 4.65
N CYS A 313 -6.09 7.94 3.79
CA CYS A 313 -5.12 8.49 2.83
C CYS A 313 -4.98 10.02 2.86
N THR A 314 -5.41 10.70 3.93
CA THR A 314 -5.16 12.14 4.10
C THR A 314 -3.88 12.32 4.91
N SER A 315 -2.74 12.52 4.22
CA SER A 315 -1.41 12.54 4.83
C SER A 315 -0.88 13.92 5.22
N ALA A 316 -1.61 15.02 4.96
CA ALA A 316 -1.01 16.37 5.04
C ALA A 316 -1.99 17.55 5.28
N SER A 317 -3.27 17.30 5.56
CA SER A 317 -4.23 18.39 5.78
C SER A 317 -4.71 18.39 7.21
N LEU A 318 -4.70 19.57 7.83
CA LEU A 318 -5.25 19.84 9.16
C LEU A 318 -6.79 19.82 9.15
N GLU A 319 -7.42 19.63 7.99
CA GLU A 319 -8.88 19.58 7.89
C GLU A 319 -9.42 18.30 8.53
N PRO A 320 -10.54 18.38 9.26
CA PRO A 320 -11.14 17.20 9.87
C PRO A 320 -11.67 16.27 8.79
N SER A 321 -11.84 14.99 9.17
CA SER A 321 -12.24 13.94 8.25
C SER A 321 -13.55 14.27 7.51
N TYR A 322 -13.47 14.40 6.19
CA TYR A 322 -14.65 14.62 5.33
C TYR A 322 -15.68 13.48 5.46
N VAL A 323 -15.24 12.26 5.80
CA VAL A 323 -16.12 11.12 6.05
C VAL A 323 -16.92 11.34 7.32
N LEU A 324 -16.27 11.79 8.40
CA LEU A 324 -16.96 12.03 9.67
C LEU A 324 -17.93 13.20 9.57
N ARG A 325 -17.56 14.26 8.83
CA ARG A 325 -18.47 15.36 8.46
C ARG A 325 -19.68 14.84 7.68
N ALA A 326 -19.48 13.96 6.71
CA ALA A 326 -20.58 13.36 5.94
C ALA A 326 -21.50 12.46 6.78
N LEU A 327 -20.99 11.87 7.86
CA LEU A 327 -21.78 11.15 8.87
C LEU A 327 -22.56 12.08 9.82
N GLY A 328 -22.35 13.40 9.73
CA GLY A 328 -23.03 14.40 10.55
C GLY A 328 -22.30 14.75 11.86
N ASN A 329 -21.04 14.34 12.03
CA ASN A 329 -20.25 14.76 13.19
C ASN A 329 -19.90 16.24 13.11
N SER A 330 -19.84 16.90 14.26
CA SER A 330 -19.27 18.24 14.36
C SER A 330 -17.78 18.22 14.03
N ASP A 331 -17.24 19.37 13.62
CA ASP A 331 -15.81 19.49 13.33
C ASP A 331 -14.96 19.14 14.56
N GLU A 332 -15.38 19.57 15.75
CA GLU A 332 -14.74 19.23 17.03
C GLU A 332 -14.71 17.72 17.28
N SER A 333 -15.84 17.02 17.07
CA SER A 333 -15.89 15.56 17.21
C SER A 333 -15.02 14.87 16.16
N ALA A 334 -14.99 15.39 14.94
CA ALA A 334 -14.17 14.86 13.87
C ALA A 334 -12.66 15.07 14.10
N HIS A 335 -12.27 16.18 14.76
CA HIS A 335 -10.89 16.44 15.17
C HIS A 335 -10.45 15.60 16.36
N SER A 336 -11.38 15.21 17.22
CA SER A 336 -11.12 14.35 18.40
C SER A 336 -11.30 12.85 18.12
N SER A 337 -11.43 12.48 16.84
CA SER A 337 -11.60 11.11 16.40
C SER A 337 -10.27 10.41 16.14
N ILE A 338 -10.17 9.15 16.57
CA ILE A 338 -9.02 8.27 16.33
C ILE A 338 -9.49 6.98 15.69
N ARG A 339 -8.78 6.54 14.65
CA ARG A 339 -8.92 5.24 14.00
C ARG A 339 -7.84 4.29 14.52
N PHE A 340 -8.29 3.14 15.00
CA PHE A 340 -7.49 2.00 15.41
C PHE A 340 -7.66 0.88 14.38
N GLY A 341 -6.56 0.52 13.75
CA GLY A 341 -6.47 -0.52 12.73
C GLY A 341 -5.89 -1.81 13.25
N ILE A 342 -6.76 -2.80 13.45
CA ILE A 342 -6.39 -4.14 13.92
C ILE A 342 -6.15 -5.05 12.70
N GLY A 343 -5.09 -5.85 12.75
CA GLY A 343 -4.70 -6.73 11.66
C GLY A 343 -4.24 -8.12 12.11
N ARG A 344 -3.70 -8.88 11.15
CA ARG A 344 -3.23 -10.26 11.34
C ARG A 344 -2.19 -10.43 12.43
N PHE A 345 -1.34 -9.43 12.63
CA PHE A 345 -0.22 -9.51 13.58
C PHE A 345 -0.51 -8.83 14.93
N THR A 346 -1.65 -8.16 15.07
CA THR A 346 -2.04 -7.52 16.34
C THR A 346 -2.34 -8.58 17.40
N THR A 347 -1.85 -8.37 18.61
CA THR A 347 -1.94 -9.29 19.74
C THR A 347 -2.87 -8.76 20.84
N GLU A 348 -3.34 -9.66 21.71
CA GLU A 348 -4.14 -9.26 22.89
C GLU A 348 -3.35 -8.37 23.85
N GLN A 349 -2.05 -8.63 24.03
CA GLN A 349 -1.20 -7.82 24.89
C GLN A 349 -1.06 -6.38 24.38
N GLU A 350 -0.95 -6.20 23.06
CA GLU A 350 -0.93 -4.86 22.45
C GLU A 350 -2.26 -4.13 22.67
N ILE A 351 -3.40 -4.81 22.52
CA ILE A 351 -4.72 -4.21 22.80
C ILE A 351 -4.84 -3.77 24.27
N ASP A 352 -4.37 -4.59 25.21
CA ASP A 352 -4.40 -4.26 26.64
C ASP A 352 -3.51 -3.06 26.98
N TYR A 353 -2.33 -3.01 26.37
CA TYR A 353 -1.44 -1.86 26.50
C TYR A 353 -2.10 -0.59 25.95
N VAL A 354 -2.68 -0.68 24.74
CA VAL A 354 -3.34 0.46 24.07
C VAL A 354 -4.51 0.97 24.91
N LEU A 355 -5.34 0.08 25.47
CA LEU A 355 -6.45 0.48 26.34
C LEU A 355 -5.97 1.25 27.58
N LYS A 356 -4.92 0.74 28.24
CA LYS A 356 -4.32 1.40 29.39
C LYS A 356 -3.74 2.76 28.99
N ALA A 357 -2.98 2.81 27.90
CA ALA A 357 -2.37 4.03 27.42
C ALA A 357 -3.43 5.07 27.08
N VAL A 358 -4.39 4.74 26.21
CA VAL A 358 -5.46 5.66 25.80
C VAL A 358 -6.21 6.21 27.01
N LYS A 359 -6.59 5.36 27.98
CA LYS A 359 -7.23 5.82 29.21
C LYS A 359 -6.40 6.85 29.96
N GLU A 360 -5.15 6.52 30.28
CA GLU A 360 -4.25 7.41 31.02
C GLU A 360 -4.02 8.74 30.29
N ARG A 361 -3.88 8.75 28.95
CA ARG A 361 -3.60 9.98 28.19
C ARG A 361 -4.86 10.81 27.97
N VAL A 362 -6.02 10.18 27.77
CA VAL A 362 -7.31 10.88 27.67
C VAL A 362 -7.65 11.55 29.00
N ASP A 363 -7.52 10.83 30.12
CA ASP A 363 -7.78 11.39 31.46
C ASP A 363 -6.85 12.59 31.72
N PHE A 364 -5.55 12.45 31.42
CA PHE A 364 -4.57 13.53 31.55
C PHE A 364 -4.88 14.75 30.67
N LEU A 365 -5.26 14.55 29.40
CA LEU A 365 -5.60 15.66 28.51
C LEU A 365 -6.91 16.34 28.90
N ARG A 366 -7.86 15.61 29.51
CA ARG A 366 -9.09 16.17 30.04
C ARG A 366 -8.83 17.03 31.28
N GLU A 367 -7.95 16.63 32.18
CA GLU A 367 -7.53 17.45 33.32
C GLU A 367 -6.93 18.80 32.90
N LEU A 368 -6.33 18.89 31.71
CA LEU A 368 -5.77 20.12 31.16
C LEU A 368 -6.76 20.92 30.31
N SER A 369 -7.95 20.37 30.03
CA SER A 369 -8.92 20.93 29.08
C SER A 369 -9.88 21.88 29.80
N PRO A 370 -9.91 23.18 29.47
CA PRO A 370 -10.88 24.11 30.05
C PRO A 370 -12.33 23.73 29.73
N LEU A 371 -12.55 23.05 28.59
CA LEU A 371 -13.87 22.52 28.21
C LEU A 371 -14.33 21.42 29.16
N TRP A 372 -13.39 20.62 29.67
CA TRP A 372 -13.70 19.55 30.63
C TRP A 372 -14.07 20.12 32.00
N GLU A 373 -13.35 21.14 32.47
CA GLU A 373 -13.69 21.84 33.73
C GLU A 373 -15.13 22.37 33.70
N LEU A 374 -15.52 23.05 32.62
CA LEU A 374 -16.88 23.60 32.45
C LEU A 374 -17.96 22.50 32.45
N VAL A 375 -17.68 21.35 31.83
CA VAL A 375 -18.61 20.21 31.82
C VAL A 375 -18.74 19.59 33.20
N GLN A 376 -17.64 19.49 33.97
CA GLN A 376 -17.65 19.03 35.36
C GLN A 376 -18.41 20.00 36.28
N GLU A 377 -18.38 21.29 35.99
CA GLU A 377 -19.18 22.32 36.66
C GLU A 377 -20.67 22.31 36.24
N GLY A 378 -21.05 21.49 35.26
CA GLY A 378 -22.43 21.34 34.77
C GLY A 378 -22.86 22.41 33.76
N VAL A 379 -21.91 23.11 33.14
CA VAL A 379 -22.18 24.13 32.12
C VAL A 379 -22.45 23.46 30.76
N ASP A 380 -23.56 23.81 30.12
CA ASP A 380 -23.86 23.37 28.75
C ASP A 380 -23.04 24.19 27.74
N LEU A 381 -22.07 23.55 27.09
CA LEU A 381 -21.18 24.20 26.12
C LEU A 381 -21.92 24.79 24.91
N ASN A 382 -23.14 24.32 24.60
CA ASN A 382 -23.95 24.89 23.52
C ASN A 382 -24.51 26.29 23.86
N THR A 383 -24.47 26.67 25.14
CA THR A 383 -24.93 27.99 25.60
C THR A 383 -23.85 29.06 25.55
N ILE A 384 -22.59 28.66 25.31
CA ILE A 384 -21.44 29.56 25.26
C ILE A 384 -21.32 30.15 23.85
N GLN A 385 -21.25 31.49 23.75
CA GLN A 385 -20.96 32.17 22.49
C GLN A 385 -19.45 32.17 22.24
N TRP A 386 -19.01 31.29 21.34
CA TRP A 386 -17.62 31.23 20.89
C TRP A 386 -17.30 32.38 19.93
N SER A 387 -16.17 33.07 20.13
CA SER A 387 -15.64 34.02 19.16
C SER A 387 -15.10 33.26 17.95
N GLN A 388 -15.72 33.42 16.78
CA GLN A 388 -15.17 32.92 15.52
C GLN A 388 -13.85 33.64 15.23
N HIS A 389 -12.75 32.90 15.16
CA HIS A 389 -11.46 33.38 14.65
C HIS A 389 -11.22 32.89 13.23
#